data_AF-A0A928X7D9-F1
#
_entry.id   AF-A0A928X7D9-F1
#
_cell.length_a   1.000
_cell.length_b   1.000
_cell.length_c   1.000
_cell.angle_alpha   90.00
_cell.angle_beta   90.00
_cell.angle_gamma   90.00
#
_symmetry.space_group_name_H-M   'P 1'
#
loop_
_entity.id
_entity.type
_entity.pdbx_description
1 polymer ?
#
loop_
_entity_poly.entity_id
_entity_poly.type
_entity_poly.pdbx_seq_one_letter_code
_entity_poly.pdbx_strand_id
1 'polypeptide(L)'
;MKMAIILATLFAFLIPVAFVLWREWRKGREKDAREGIAPKKKEPVPIWGVLRATFALLILLAPVYFISDPPYAHYNPDDSLLKVAFKQSGQRVEDCDEGGLIRQEGERYRGELKDARRVQMDIARLAKCSRERHPVMVEVYIDGEKALDRSYAPTGLKKDMASYVYSELSLKPGERRIKALMYNAGTKDKSAYAIEKTVEVAPGDVKVIWFSDKAGNLALD
;
A
#
# COMPACT_ATOMS: atom_id res chain seq x y z
N MET A 1 18.08 -13.70 -6.35
CA MET A 1 18.50 -12.29 -6.53
C MET A 1 19.26 -11.73 -5.32
N LYS A 2 18.76 -11.89 -4.08
CA LYS A 2 19.44 -11.43 -2.84
C LYS A 2 20.90 -11.94 -2.67
N MET A 3 21.18 -13.21 -2.95
CA MET A 3 22.53 -13.78 -2.84
C MET A 3 23.57 -13.17 -3.78
N ALA A 4 23.17 -12.80 -5.01
CA ALA A 4 24.09 -12.19 -5.98
C ALA A 4 24.50 -10.76 -5.57
N ILE A 5 23.57 -10.02 -4.95
CA ILE A 5 23.81 -8.66 -4.45
C ILE A 5 24.78 -8.70 -3.25
N ILE A 6 24.60 -9.65 -2.33
CA ILE A 6 25.50 -9.82 -1.18
C ILE A 6 26.90 -10.25 -1.61
N LEU A 7 27.01 -11.14 -2.60
CA LEU A 7 28.30 -11.57 -3.14
C LEU A 7 29.02 -10.39 -3.83
N ALA A 8 28.28 -9.59 -4.61
CA ALA A 8 28.83 -8.44 -5.32
C ALA A 8 29.35 -7.35 -4.37
N THR A 9 28.65 -7.06 -3.27
CA THR A 9 29.12 -6.08 -2.27
C THR A 9 30.36 -6.57 -1.53
N LEU A 10 30.45 -7.87 -1.25
CA LEU A 10 31.59 -8.47 -0.57
C LEU A 10 32.85 -8.47 -1.46
N PHE A 11 32.71 -8.75 -2.77
CA PHE A 11 33.80 -8.64 -3.73
C PHE A 11 34.26 -7.18 -3.98
N ALA A 12 33.32 -6.22 -4.01
CA ALA A 12 33.65 -4.81 -4.17
C ALA A 12 34.55 -4.26 -3.05
N PHE A 13 34.48 -4.83 -1.84
CA PHE A 13 35.34 -4.46 -0.71
C PHE A 13 36.67 -5.23 -0.68
N LEU A 14 36.66 -6.53 -0.98
CA LEU A 14 37.87 -7.36 -0.89
C LEU A 14 38.89 -7.07 -2.00
N ILE A 15 38.44 -6.76 -3.22
CA ILE A 15 39.32 -6.51 -4.37
C ILE A 15 40.25 -5.30 -4.15
N PRO A 16 39.77 -4.10 -3.75
CA PRO A 16 40.65 -2.96 -3.50
C PRO A 16 41.58 -3.17 -2.31
N VAL A 17 41.14 -3.85 -1.24
CA VAL A 17 42.00 -4.20 -0.10
C VAL A 17 43.12 -5.15 -0.54
N ALA A 18 42.80 -6.19 -1.30
CA ALA A 18 43.79 -7.11 -1.86
C ALA A 18 44.76 -6.40 -2.81
N PHE A 19 44.28 -5.45 -3.62
CA PHE A 19 45.12 -4.66 -4.52
C PHE A 19 46.08 -3.73 -3.78
N VAL A 20 45.61 -3.06 -2.71
CA VAL A 20 46.46 -2.22 -1.85
C VAL A 20 47.52 -3.06 -1.15
N LEU A 21 47.15 -4.19 -0.53
CA LEU A 21 48.09 -5.11 0.11
C LEU A 21 49.12 -5.66 -0.89
N TRP A 22 48.70 -6.00 -2.11
CA TRP A 22 49.60 -6.46 -3.18
C TRP A 22 50.57 -5.36 -3.62
N ARG A 23 50.10 -4.12 -3.75
CA ARG A 23 50.92 -2.96 -4.12
C ARG A 23 51.94 -2.61 -3.04
N GLU A 24 51.54 -2.64 -1.77
CA GLU A 24 52.48 -2.45 -0.65
C GLU A 24 53.51 -3.58 -0.57
N TRP A 25 53.07 -4.82 -0.74
CA TRP A 25 53.97 -5.97 -0.79
C TRP A 25 55.00 -5.87 -1.94
N ARG A 26 54.58 -5.43 -3.13
CA ARG A 26 55.48 -5.22 -4.28
C ARG A 26 56.49 -4.10 -4.00
N LYS A 27 56.06 -2.97 -3.43
CA LYS A 27 56.96 -1.86 -3.07
C LYS A 27 57.98 -2.26 -2.00
N GLY A 28 57.58 -3.07 -1.03
CA GLY A 28 58.49 -3.65 -0.03
C GLY A 28 59.59 -4.47 -0.69
N ARG A 29 59.21 -5.41 -1.57
CA ARG A 29 60.18 -6.25 -2.30
C ARG A 29 61.15 -5.45 -3.18
N GLU A 30 60.68 -4.38 -3.82
CA GLU A 30 61.54 -3.50 -4.63
C GLU A 30 62.55 -2.71 -3.77
N LYS A 31 62.17 -2.31 -2.55
CA LYS A 31 63.09 -1.68 -1.59
C LYS A 31 64.10 -2.68 -1.04
N ASP A 32 63.64 -3.86 -0.62
CA ASP A 32 64.51 -4.93 -0.10
C ASP A 32 65.55 -5.37 -1.14
N ALA A 33 65.17 -5.39 -2.43
CA ALA A 33 66.07 -5.69 -3.55
C ALA A 33 67.11 -4.57 -3.82
N ARG A 34 66.76 -3.31 -3.58
CA ARG A 34 67.69 -2.16 -3.69
C ARG A 34 68.67 -2.10 -2.53
N GLU A 35 68.26 -2.53 -1.35
CA GLU A 35 69.08 -2.53 -0.13
C GLU A 35 69.90 -3.83 0.04
N GLY A 36 69.82 -4.77 -0.91
CA GLY A 36 70.59 -6.02 -0.90
C GLY A 36 70.18 -7.01 0.20
N ILE A 37 69.01 -6.81 0.80
CA ILE A 37 68.50 -7.64 1.90
C ILE A 37 67.98 -8.95 1.28
N ALA A 38 68.65 -10.07 1.58
CA ALA A 38 68.20 -11.39 1.11
C ALA A 38 66.75 -11.64 1.57
N PRO A 39 65.87 -12.19 0.70
CA PRO A 39 64.47 -12.37 1.06
C PRO A 39 64.37 -13.27 2.29
N LYS A 40 63.87 -12.73 3.41
CA LYS A 40 63.60 -13.53 4.61
C LYS A 40 62.77 -14.74 4.22
N LYS A 41 63.26 -15.93 4.54
CA LYS A 41 62.58 -17.21 4.28
C LYS A 41 61.20 -17.09 4.92
N LYS A 42 60.14 -17.06 4.10
CA LYS A 42 58.77 -16.90 4.60
C LYS A 42 58.49 -18.05 5.54
N GLU A 43 58.37 -17.76 6.83
CA GLU A 43 57.96 -18.76 7.80
C GLU A 43 56.57 -19.26 7.39
N PRO A 44 56.37 -20.59 7.25
CA PRO A 44 55.08 -21.11 6.85
C PRO A 44 54.07 -20.72 7.91
N VAL A 45 53.01 -20.02 7.49
CA VAL A 45 51.90 -19.68 8.37
C VAL A 45 51.39 -21.00 8.95
N PRO A 46 51.28 -21.15 10.28
CA PRO A 46 50.85 -22.41 10.87
C PRO A 46 49.44 -22.69 10.37
N ILE A 47 49.26 -23.82 9.69
CA ILE A 47 47.97 -24.26 9.11
C ILE A 47 46.86 -24.23 10.19
N TRP A 48 47.22 -24.56 11.43
CA TRP A 48 46.35 -24.50 12.60
C TRP A 48 45.87 -23.07 12.95
N GLY A 49 46.71 -22.06 12.75
CA GLY A 49 46.34 -20.65 12.98
C GLY A 49 45.33 -20.16 11.95
N VAL A 50 45.49 -20.58 10.69
CA VAL A 50 44.53 -20.28 9.61
C VAL A 50 43.19 -20.95 9.89
N LEU A 51 43.20 -22.25 10.24
CA LEU A 51 41.99 -22.99 10.61
C LEU A 51 41.24 -22.35 11.78
N ARG A 52 41.94 -21.94 12.85
CA ARG A 52 41.34 -21.23 14.00
C ARG A 52 40.71 -19.90 13.56
N ALA A 53 41.41 -19.11 12.76
CA ALA A 53 40.93 -17.81 12.32
C ALA A 53 39.68 -17.95 11.43
N THR A 54 39.69 -18.89 10.49
CA THR A 54 38.52 -19.17 9.63
C THR A 54 37.33 -19.69 10.45
N PHE A 55 37.59 -20.57 11.42
CA PHE A 55 36.53 -21.10 12.28
C PHE A 55 35.92 -20.02 13.19
N ALA A 56 36.76 -19.15 13.77
CA ALA A 56 36.30 -18.01 14.56
C ALA A 56 35.46 -17.03 13.72
N LEU A 57 35.88 -16.76 12.48
CA LEU A 57 35.12 -15.91 11.56
C LEU A 57 33.75 -16.53 11.21
N LEU A 58 33.70 -17.84 10.96
CA LEU A 58 32.44 -18.55 10.70
C LEU A 58 31.49 -18.51 11.90
N ILE A 59 32.01 -18.71 13.12
CA ILE A 59 31.22 -18.62 14.35
C ILE A 59 30.63 -17.22 14.53
N LEU A 60 31.37 -16.16 14.18
CA LEU A 60 30.87 -14.78 14.31
C LEU A 60 29.86 -14.43 13.22
N LEU A 61 30.03 -14.92 11.99
CA LEU A 61 29.17 -14.58 10.85
C LEU A 61 27.89 -15.42 10.78
N ALA A 62 27.91 -16.68 11.23
CA ALA A 62 26.75 -17.56 11.14
C ALA A 62 25.50 -17.01 11.87
N PRO A 63 25.58 -16.55 13.13
CA PRO A 63 24.42 -15.98 13.82
C PRO A 63 23.85 -14.75 13.12
N VAL A 64 24.73 -13.89 12.59
CA VAL A 64 24.33 -12.68 11.83
C VAL A 64 23.52 -13.08 10.59
N TYR A 65 23.94 -14.12 9.88
CA TYR A 65 23.21 -14.61 8.71
C TYR A 65 21.83 -15.17 9.10
N PHE A 66 21.76 -16.03 10.11
CA PHE A 66 20.49 -16.64 10.54
C PHE A 66 19.50 -15.66 11.17
N ILE A 67 19.98 -14.59 11.81
CA ILE A 67 19.13 -13.57 12.47
C ILE A 67 18.78 -12.41 11.51
N SER A 68 19.34 -12.36 10.30
CA SER A 68 19.17 -11.22 9.39
C SER A 68 17.80 -11.09 8.72
N ASP A 69 17.00 -12.15 8.63
CA ASP A 69 15.71 -12.13 7.91
C ASP A 69 14.59 -12.78 8.76
N PRO A 70 14.28 -12.27 9.98
CA PRO A 70 13.09 -12.72 10.67
C PRO A 70 11.87 -12.26 9.85
N PRO A 71 10.98 -13.17 9.42
CA PRO A 71 9.79 -12.78 8.69
C PRO A 71 8.91 -11.94 9.61
N TYR A 72 8.81 -10.65 9.32
CA TYR A 72 7.90 -9.77 10.03
C TYR A 72 6.47 -9.99 9.52
N ALA A 73 5.62 -10.58 10.37
CA ALA A 73 4.20 -10.75 10.10
C ALA A 73 3.39 -9.81 11.00
N HIS A 74 2.62 -8.91 10.39
CA HIS A 74 1.70 -8.02 11.11
C HIS A 74 0.51 -8.77 11.73
N TYR A 75 0.21 -9.96 11.22
CA TYR A 75 -0.91 -10.79 11.65
C TYR A 75 -0.39 -12.20 11.97
N ASN A 76 -1.15 -12.96 12.75
CA ASN A 76 -0.83 -14.36 12.99
C ASN A 76 -0.86 -15.10 11.64
N PRO A 77 0.17 -15.88 11.27
CA PRO A 77 0.15 -16.68 10.04
C PRO A 77 -1.05 -17.63 9.92
N ASP A 78 -1.67 -17.99 11.03
CA ASP A 78 -2.88 -18.83 11.06
C ASP A 78 -4.18 -18.04 10.83
N ASP A 79 -4.15 -16.71 10.94
CA ASP A 79 -5.31 -15.86 10.69
C ASP A 79 -5.43 -15.54 9.20
N SER A 80 -6.66 -15.33 8.75
CA SER A 80 -6.96 -14.79 7.43
C SER A 80 -7.56 -13.40 7.57
N LEU A 81 -7.61 -12.63 6.48
CA LEU A 81 -8.11 -11.25 6.52
C LEU A 81 -9.25 -11.05 5.55
N LEU A 82 -10.24 -10.26 5.98
CA LEU A 82 -11.26 -9.70 5.12
C LEU A 82 -11.07 -8.18 5.03
N LYS A 83 -10.75 -7.68 3.84
CA LYS A 83 -10.59 -6.26 3.57
C LYS A 83 -11.81 -5.73 2.84
N VAL A 84 -12.35 -4.60 3.30
CA VAL A 84 -13.39 -3.86 2.60
C VAL A 84 -12.74 -2.60 2.06
N ALA A 85 -12.52 -2.55 0.74
CA ALA A 85 -11.75 -1.48 0.12
C ALA A 85 -12.34 -1.08 -1.22
N PHE A 86 -12.95 0.11 -1.29
CA PHE A 86 -13.42 0.68 -2.55
C PHE A 86 -13.69 2.18 -2.42
N LYS A 87 -13.80 2.85 -3.56
CA LYS A 87 -14.22 4.25 -3.67
C LYS A 87 -15.66 4.27 -4.14
N GLN A 88 -16.55 4.90 -3.40
CA GLN A 88 -17.93 5.07 -3.86
C GLN A 88 -18.51 6.42 -3.46
N SER A 89 -19.36 6.97 -4.31
CA SER A 89 -20.04 8.24 -4.04
C SER A 89 -21.41 8.00 -3.42
N GLY A 90 -21.69 8.74 -2.34
CA GLY A 90 -23.04 8.89 -1.81
C GLY A 90 -23.98 9.55 -2.82
N GLN A 91 -25.28 9.32 -2.65
CA GLN A 91 -26.30 10.14 -3.29
C GLN A 91 -26.19 11.59 -2.80
N ARG A 92 -26.65 12.55 -3.61
CA ARG A 92 -26.69 13.95 -3.17
C ARG A 92 -27.71 14.10 -2.04
N VAL A 93 -27.39 14.97 -1.09
CA VAL A 93 -28.31 15.29 0.03
C VAL A 93 -29.53 16.04 -0.47
N GLU A 94 -29.31 16.96 -1.42
CA GLU A 94 -30.36 17.72 -2.08
C GLU A 94 -30.51 17.24 -3.53
N ASP A 95 -31.74 16.90 -3.91
CA ASP A 95 -32.08 16.63 -5.31
C ASP A 95 -32.32 17.96 -6.02
N CYS A 96 -31.26 18.51 -6.60
CA CYS A 96 -31.33 19.75 -7.38
C CYS A 96 -30.97 19.51 -8.86
N ASP A 97 -31.84 20.01 -9.74
CA ASP A 97 -31.57 20.15 -11.18
C ASP A 97 -30.69 21.38 -11.47
N GLU A 98 -29.37 21.17 -11.40
CA GLU A 98 -28.39 22.19 -11.80
C GLU A 98 -28.57 22.62 -13.26
N GLY A 99 -29.00 21.71 -14.15
CA GLY A 99 -29.18 22.00 -15.57
C GLY A 99 -30.34 22.96 -15.83
N GLY A 100 -31.46 22.77 -15.12
CA GLY A 100 -32.61 23.68 -15.14
C GLY A 100 -32.25 25.08 -14.65
N LEU A 101 -31.54 25.19 -13.52
CA LEU A 101 -31.08 26.47 -12.99
C LEU A 101 -30.13 27.21 -13.94
N ILE A 102 -29.18 26.49 -14.57
CA ILE A 102 -28.27 27.08 -15.56
C ILE A 102 -29.04 27.56 -16.79
N ARG A 103 -30.03 26.79 -17.27
CA ARG A 103 -30.86 27.20 -18.41
C ARG A 103 -31.66 28.46 -18.09
N GLN A 104 -32.32 28.50 -16.93
CA GLN A 104 -33.12 29.64 -16.50
C GLN A 104 -32.27 30.91 -16.38
N GLU A 105 -31.10 30.81 -15.73
CA GLU A 105 -30.21 31.95 -15.55
C GLU A 105 -29.55 32.37 -16.89
N GLY A 106 -29.26 31.42 -17.77
CA GLY A 106 -28.74 31.68 -19.11
C GLY A 106 -29.76 32.33 -20.06
N GLU A 107 -31.06 32.04 -19.90
CA GLU A 107 -32.14 32.74 -20.60
C GLU A 107 -32.27 34.18 -20.10
N ARG A 108 -32.26 34.38 -18.76
CA ARG A 108 -32.25 35.72 -18.16
C ARG A 108 -31.08 36.55 -18.67
N TYR A 109 -29.87 36.00 -18.61
CA TYR A 109 -28.66 36.66 -19.08
C TYR A 109 -28.76 37.06 -20.55
N ARG A 110 -29.23 36.15 -21.42
CA ARG A 110 -29.43 36.44 -22.86
C ARG A 110 -30.52 37.49 -23.12
N GLY A 111 -31.55 37.54 -22.28
CA GLY A 111 -32.59 38.57 -22.35
C GLY A 111 -32.04 39.95 -22.00
N GLU A 112 -31.40 40.07 -20.85
CA GLU A 112 -30.85 41.35 -20.36
C GLU A 112 -29.71 41.88 -21.26
N LEU A 113 -28.92 40.99 -21.88
CA LEU A 113 -27.84 41.39 -22.80
C LEU A 113 -28.35 42.08 -24.08
N LYS A 114 -29.62 41.87 -24.46
CA LYS A 114 -30.21 42.54 -25.62
C LYS A 114 -30.46 44.02 -25.34
N ASP A 115 -30.80 44.35 -24.10
CA ASP A 115 -31.20 45.71 -23.70
C ASP A 115 -30.03 46.49 -23.05
N ALA A 116 -29.05 45.81 -22.45
CA ALA A 116 -27.93 46.42 -21.75
C ALA A 116 -26.56 45.99 -22.31
N ARG A 117 -25.64 46.95 -22.49
CA ARG A 117 -24.27 46.69 -23.01
C ARG A 117 -23.36 45.92 -22.04
N ARG A 118 -23.73 45.84 -20.76
CA ARG A 118 -22.99 45.08 -19.74
C ARG A 118 -23.98 44.43 -18.79
N VAL A 119 -24.02 43.12 -18.84
CA VAL A 119 -24.72 42.26 -17.89
C VAL A 119 -23.69 41.28 -17.35
N GLN A 120 -23.73 41.04 -16.03
CA GLN A 120 -22.90 40.04 -15.37
C GLN A 120 -23.76 38.83 -15.02
N MET A 121 -23.21 37.62 -15.18
CA MET A 121 -23.86 36.43 -14.67
C MET A 121 -23.80 36.41 -13.14
N ASP A 122 -24.94 36.14 -12.51
CA ASP A 122 -25.03 35.96 -11.07
C ASP A 122 -24.68 34.50 -10.71
N ILE A 123 -23.38 34.27 -10.46
CA ILE A 123 -22.86 32.94 -10.08
C ILE A 123 -23.41 32.50 -8.71
N ALA A 124 -23.85 33.43 -7.85
CA ALA A 124 -24.39 33.08 -6.53
C ALA A 124 -25.73 32.32 -6.65
N ARG A 125 -26.51 32.57 -7.72
CA ARG A 125 -27.74 31.81 -8.01
C ARG A 125 -27.47 30.37 -8.40
N LEU A 126 -26.35 30.12 -9.10
CA LEU A 126 -25.90 28.77 -9.45
C LEU A 126 -25.32 28.03 -8.23
N ALA A 127 -24.86 28.75 -7.21
CA ALA A 127 -24.31 28.18 -5.99
C ALA A 127 -25.39 27.73 -4.97
N LYS A 128 -26.69 27.94 -5.26
CA LYS A 128 -27.79 27.53 -4.38
C LYS A 128 -27.94 26.03 -4.22
N CYS A 129 -27.43 25.24 -5.17
CA CYS A 129 -27.55 23.79 -5.11
C CYS A 129 -26.35 23.18 -4.41
N SER A 130 -26.60 22.61 -3.23
CA SER A 130 -25.55 21.91 -2.50
C SER A 130 -25.14 20.68 -3.30
N ARG A 131 -23.82 20.51 -3.44
CA ARG A 131 -23.22 19.30 -4.02
C ARG A 131 -22.83 18.28 -2.95
N GLU A 132 -23.17 18.56 -1.68
CA GLU A 132 -22.90 17.66 -0.56
C GLU A 132 -23.53 16.29 -0.81
N ARG A 133 -22.77 15.25 -0.47
CA ARG A 133 -23.19 13.86 -0.60
C ARG A 133 -23.41 13.23 0.76
N HIS A 134 -24.32 12.26 0.80
CA HIS A 134 -24.47 11.40 1.96
C HIS A 134 -23.21 10.56 2.19
N PRO A 135 -22.90 10.21 3.44
CA PRO A 135 -21.87 9.22 3.73
C PRO A 135 -22.25 7.86 3.16
N VAL A 136 -21.24 7.08 2.78
CA VAL A 136 -21.41 5.68 2.43
C VAL A 136 -21.34 4.87 3.72
N MET A 137 -22.38 4.11 4.03
CA MET A 137 -22.37 3.20 5.19
C MET A 137 -22.19 1.78 4.70
N VAL A 138 -21.39 1.00 5.42
CA VAL A 138 -21.12 -0.39 5.09
C VAL A 138 -21.36 -1.26 6.32
N GLU A 139 -22.14 -2.31 6.13
CA GLU A 139 -22.30 -3.38 7.10
C GLU A 139 -21.76 -4.68 6.53
N VAL A 140 -20.99 -5.42 7.32
CA VAL A 140 -20.49 -6.75 6.96
C VAL A 140 -20.90 -7.74 8.03
N TYR A 141 -21.41 -8.88 7.58
CA TYR A 141 -21.80 -10.00 8.39
C TYR A 141 -20.94 -11.21 8.00
N ILE A 142 -20.40 -11.90 9.01
CA ILE A 142 -19.61 -13.12 8.85
C ILE A 142 -20.38 -14.21 9.61
N ASP A 143 -20.79 -15.26 8.90
CA ASP A 143 -21.56 -16.38 9.44
C ASP A 143 -22.87 -15.95 10.16
N GLY A 144 -23.44 -14.83 9.72
CA GLY A 144 -24.66 -14.24 10.29
C GLY A 144 -24.42 -13.24 11.43
N GLU A 145 -23.20 -13.15 11.96
CA GLU A 145 -22.84 -12.17 12.98
C GLU A 145 -22.35 -10.87 12.36
N LYS A 146 -22.80 -9.72 12.88
CA LYS A 146 -22.40 -8.39 12.39
C LYS A 146 -20.95 -8.12 12.82
N ALA A 147 -20.02 -8.17 11.86
CA ALA A 147 -18.59 -7.96 12.06
C ALA A 147 -18.15 -6.51 11.80
N LEU A 148 -18.85 -5.78 10.92
CA LEU A 148 -18.58 -4.38 10.63
C LEU A 148 -19.87 -3.59 10.55
N ASP A 149 -19.84 -2.40 11.12
CA ASP A 149 -20.86 -1.36 10.94
C ASP A 149 -20.16 -0.01 11.02
N ARG A 150 -19.92 0.61 9.85
CA ARG A 150 -19.22 1.90 9.77
C ARG A 150 -19.81 2.83 8.72
N SER A 151 -19.69 4.12 8.99
CA SER A 151 -20.05 5.22 8.10
C SER A 151 -18.79 5.94 7.63
N TYR A 152 -18.65 6.12 6.32
CA TYR A 152 -17.50 6.76 5.67
C TYR A 152 -17.94 8.08 5.05
N ALA A 153 -17.47 9.17 5.64
CA ALA A 153 -17.77 10.52 5.17
C ALA A 153 -17.19 10.77 3.77
N PRO A 154 -17.91 11.51 2.90
CA PRO A 154 -17.37 11.95 1.62
C PRO A 154 -16.20 12.90 1.83
N THR A 155 -15.29 12.90 0.86
CA THR A 155 -14.12 13.80 0.88
C THR A 155 -14.41 15.14 0.18
N GLY A 156 -13.48 16.07 0.25
CA GLY A 156 -13.60 17.42 -0.31
C GLY A 156 -14.04 18.47 0.71
N LEU A 157 -13.67 19.74 0.47
CA LEU A 157 -13.99 20.86 1.37
C LEU A 157 -15.50 21.05 1.57
N LYS A 158 -16.28 20.70 0.54
CA LYS A 158 -17.75 20.78 0.54
C LYS A 158 -18.42 19.40 0.60
N LYS A 159 -17.68 18.33 0.93
CA LYS A 159 -18.21 16.95 1.01
C LYS A 159 -18.90 16.49 -0.28
N ASP A 160 -18.40 16.96 -1.42
CA ASP A 160 -18.98 16.74 -2.74
C ASP A 160 -18.29 15.61 -3.53
N MET A 161 -17.19 15.07 -3.00
CA MET A 161 -16.44 13.98 -3.60
C MET A 161 -16.87 12.61 -3.06
N ALA A 162 -16.22 11.56 -3.54
CA ALA A 162 -16.48 10.19 -3.13
C ALA A 162 -16.02 9.93 -1.68
N SER A 163 -16.68 8.96 -1.04
CA SER A 163 -16.22 8.33 0.19
C SER A 163 -15.21 7.23 -0.16
N TYR A 164 -14.13 7.16 0.62
CA TYR A 164 -13.16 6.09 0.54
C TYR A 164 -13.44 5.11 1.67
N VAL A 165 -13.86 3.90 1.30
CA VAL A 165 -14.16 2.82 2.24
C VAL A 165 -12.89 2.01 2.41
N TYR A 166 -12.42 1.92 3.66
CA TYR A 166 -11.32 1.04 4.04
C TYR A 166 -11.57 0.47 5.44
N SER A 167 -11.63 -0.85 5.56
CA SER A 167 -11.63 -1.54 6.85
C SER A 167 -11.10 -2.95 6.70
N GLU A 168 -10.42 -3.41 7.75
CA GLU A 168 -9.85 -4.74 7.82
C GLU A 168 -10.47 -5.47 8.99
N LEU A 169 -10.80 -6.74 8.77
CA LEU A 169 -11.41 -7.63 9.74
C LEU A 169 -10.57 -8.91 9.78
N SER A 170 -10.29 -9.41 10.98
CA SER A 170 -9.73 -10.75 11.12
C SER A 170 -10.81 -11.78 10.78
N LEU A 171 -10.44 -12.73 9.95
CA LEU A 171 -11.29 -13.83 9.52
C LEU A 171 -10.61 -15.14 9.93
N LYS A 172 -11.38 -16.05 10.50
CA LYS A 172 -10.88 -17.39 10.82
C LYS A 172 -10.89 -18.26 9.56
N PRO A 173 -9.82 -19.03 9.28
CA PRO A 173 -9.80 -19.96 8.15
C PRO A 173 -10.97 -20.95 8.16
N GLY A 174 -11.29 -21.47 6.98
CA GLY A 174 -12.37 -22.41 6.72
C GLY A 174 -13.42 -21.86 5.76
N GLU A 175 -14.52 -22.60 5.59
CA GLU A 175 -15.68 -22.16 4.83
C GLU A 175 -16.46 -21.11 5.64
N ARG A 176 -16.65 -19.93 5.05
CA ARG A 176 -17.26 -18.77 5.71
C ARG A 176 -18.34 -18.15 4.83
N ARG A 177 -19.49 -17.84 5.41
CA ARG A 177 -20.57 -17.12 4.74
C ARG A 177 -20.40 -15.63 4.99
N ILE A 178 -20.07 -14.88 3.95
CA ILE A 178 -19.84 -13.43 4.04
C ILE A 178 -20.97 -12.70 3.35
N LYS A 179 -21.57 -11.75 4.05
CA LYS A 179 -22.59 -10.85 3.51
C LYS A 179 -22.17 -9.40 3.74
N ALA A 180 -22.21 -8.59 2.70
CA ALA A 180 -21.93 -7.15 2.80
C ALA A 180 -23.07 -6.34 2.21
N LEU A 181 -23.42 -5.26 2.92
CA LEU A 181 -24.47 -4.31 2.59
C LEU A 181 -23.85 -2.92 2.49
N MET A 182 -24.17 -2.21 1.42
CA MET A 182 -23.76 -0.82 1.21
C MET A 182 -24.97 0.08 1.11
N TYR A 183 -24.92 1.20 1.83
CA TYR A 183 -25.93 2.24 1.86
C TYR A 183 -25.31 3.56 1.42
N ASN A 184 -26.02 4.32 0.58
CA ASN A 184 -25.52 5.58 0.02
C ASN A 184 -26.56 6.71 0.05
N ALA A 185 -27.72 6.49 0.67
CA ALA A 185 -28.84 7.44 0.72
C ALA A 185 -29.01 8.11 2.10
N GLY A 186 -27.98 8.06 2.95
CA GLY A 186 -28.02 8.67 4.29
C GLY A 186 -28.81 7.89 5.36
N THR A 187 -29.69 6.96 4.96
CA THR A 187 -30.40 6.04 5.88
C THR A 187 -30.02 4.59 5.63
N LYS A 188 -30.34 3.70 6.58
CA LYS A 188 -30.10 2.25 6.51
C LYS A 188 -31.35 1.43 6.18
N ASP A 189 -32.42 2.08 5.76
CA ASP A 189 -33.72 1.41 5.56
C ASP A 189 -33.68 0.41 4.40
N LYS A 190 -32.90 0.75 3.36
CA LYS A 190 -32.71 -0.10 2.18
C LYS A 190 -31.27 -0.06 1.72
N SER A 191 -30.63 -1.22 1.64
CA SER A 191 -29.29 -1.33 1.05
C SER A 191 -29.35 -0.97 -0.43
N ALA A 192 -28.47 -0.08 -0.87
CA ALA A 192 -28.31 0.24 -2.29
C ALA A 192 -27.68 -0.93 -3.04
N TYR A 193 -26.74 -1.63 -2.39
CA TYR A 193 -26.08 -2.81 -2.94
C TYR A 193 -25.89 -3.85 -1.85
N ALA A 194 -25.98 -5.12 -2.23
CA ALA A 194 -25.78 -6.24 -1.35
C ALA A 194 -25.04 -7.35 -2.10
N ILE A 195 -24.14 -8.03 -1.40
CA ILE A 195 -23.53 -9.29 -1.85
C ILE A 195 -23.57 -10.28 -0.70
N GLU A 196 -23.80 -11.54 -1.03
CA GLU A 196 -23.75 -12.65 -0.10
C GLU A 196 -23.14 -13.84 -0.80
N LYS A 197 -22.04 -14.37 -0.25
CA LYS A 197 -21.27 -15.45 -0.87
C LYS A 197 -20.59 -16.28 0.21
N THR A 198 -20.64 -17.60 0.04
CA THR A 198 -19.83 -18.52 0.83
C THR A 198 -18.48 -18.69 0.15
N VAL A 199 -17.40 -18.50 0.90
CA VAL A 199 -16.03 -18.60 0.40
C VAL A 199 -15.21 -19.52 1.29
N GLU A 200 -14.34 -20.30 0.66
CA GLU A 200 -13.31 -21.04 1.35
C GLU A 200 -12.11 -20.11 1.58
N VAL A 201 -11.65 -20.03 2.83
CA VAL A 201 -10.57 -19.13 3.23
C VAL A 201 -9.44 -19.94 3.84
N ALA A 202 -8.27 -19.89 3.20
CA ALA A 202 -7.07 -20.55 3.70
C ALA A 202 -6.35 -19.70 4.77
N PRO A 203 -5.52 -20.29 5.64
CA PRO A 203 -4.63 -19.54 6.53
C PRO A 203 -3.73 -18.57 5.75
N GLY A 204 -3.62 -17.32 6.23
CA GLY A 204 -2.88 -16.25 5.54
C GLY A 204 -3.56 -15.71 4.27
N ASP A 205 -4.75 -16.19 3.91
CA ASP A 205 -5.51 -15.67 2.76
C ASP A 205 -6.11 -14.29 3.07
N VAL A 206 -6.26 -13.47 2.03
CA VAL A 206 -6.83 -12.12 2.11
C VAL A 206 -7.97 -12.02 1.14
N LYS A 207 -9.19 -12.05 1.67
CA LYS A 207 -10.42 -11.80 0.92
C LYS A 207 -10.70 -10.31 0.84
N VAL A 208 -11.19 -9.85 -0.31
CA VAL A 208 -11.45 -8.43 -0.55
C VAL A 208 -12.87 -8.21 -1.04
N ILE A 209 -13.60 -7.36 -0.31
CA ILE A 209 -14.87 -6.79 -0.74
C ILE A 209 -14.59 -5.46 -1.43
N TRP A 210 -14.94 -5.37 -2.70
CA TRP A 210 -14.74 -4.19 -3.51
C TRP A 210 -16.00 -3.87 -4.34
N PHE A 211 -16.05 -2.70 -4.95
CA PHE A 211 -17.16 -2.29 -5.82
C PHE A 211 -16.71 -2.32 -7.28
N SER A 212 -17.41 -3.08 -8.11
CA SER A 212 -17.12 -3.18 -9.53
C SER A 212 -17.86 -2.11 -10.30
N ASP A 213 -17.14 -1.08 -10.76
CA ASP A 213 -17.70 -0.02 -11.60
C ASP A 213 -18.27 -0.55 -12.93
N LYS A 214 -17.70 -1.66 -13.44
CA LYS A 214 -18.16 -2.30 -14.69
C LYS A 214 -19.49 -3.02 -14.51
N ALA A 215 -19.64 -3.76 -13.41
CA ALA A 215 -20.84 -4.55 -13.14
C ALA A 215 -21.89 -3.77 -12.31
N GLY A 216 -21.49 -2.63 -11.74
CA GLY A 216 -22.35 -1.79 -10.91
C GLY A 216 -22.78 -2.48 -9.61
N ASN A 217 -21.95 -3.35 -9.03
CA ASN A 217 -22.30 -4.11 -7.83
C ASN A 217 -21.08 -4.35 -6.92
N LEU A 218 -21.36 -4.81 -5.70
CA LEU A 218 -20.31 -5.32 -4.80
C LEU A 218 -19.81 -6.67 -5.31
N ALA A 219 -18.50 -6.89 -5.19
CA ALA A 219 -17.80 -8.11 -5.53
C ALA A 219 -16.97 -8.60 -4.33
N LEU A 220 -16.75 -9.91 -4.28
CA LEU A 220 -15.94 -10.59 -3.27
C LEU A 220 -15.02 -11.61 -3.95
N ASP A 221 -13.72 -11.37 -3.80
CA ASP A 221 -12.61 -12.19 -4.31
C ASP A 221 -11.72 -12.71 -3.17
#